data_AF-A0A7Y6IZ65-F1
#
_entry.id   AF-A0A7Y6IZ65-F1
#
_cell.length_a   1.000
_cell.length_b   1.000
_cell.length_c   1.000
_cell.angle_alpha   90.00
_cell.angle_beta   90.00
_cell.angle_gamma   90.00
#
_symmetry.space_group_name_H-M   'P 1'
#
loop_
_entity.id
_entity.type
_entity.pdbx_description
1 polymer ?
#
loop_
_entity_poly.entity_id
_entity_poly.type
_entity_poly.pdbx_seq_one_letter_code
_entity_poly.pdbx_strand_id
1 'polypeptide(L)'
;MLAVGVFLTPTASAATVDTNAWYVLVNRNSGKALDVYNHSTADGGRITQWTRNDGNQQHWQFVDSGGGYYRLKSRHSGKVLDVSNSSPANRA
;
A
#
# COMPACT_ATOMS: atom_id res chain seq x y z
N MET A 1 -47.98 -12.04 11.63
CA MET A 1 -46.85 -12.95 11.32
C MET A 1 -45.72 -12.08 10.78
N LEU A 2 -44.75 -11.70 11.62
CA LEU A 2 -43.59 -10.90 11.20
C LEU A 2 -42.43 -11.85 10.87
N ALA A 3 -41.89 -11.76 9.66
CA ALA A 3 -40.67 -12.47 9.28
C ALA A 3 -39.46 -11.71 9.81
N VAL A 4 -38.69 -12.35 10.70
CA VAL A 4 -37.38 -11.84 11.14
C VAL A 4 -36.37 -12.23 10.06
N GLY A 5 -35.87 -11.24 9.31
CA GLY A 5 -34.80 -11.44 8.33
C GLY A 5 -33.45 -11.56 9.04
N VAL A 6 -32.83 -12.74 8.98
CA VAL A 6 -31.44 -12.93 9.40
C VAL A 6 -30.54 -12.32 8.32
N PHE A 7 -29.87 -11.22 8.63
CA PHE A 7 -28.79 -10.68 7.80
C PHE A 7 -27.51 -11.42 8.15
N LEU A 8 -27.09 -12.35 7.28
CA LEU A 8 -25.74 -12.90 7.34
C LEU A 8 -24.79 -11.82 6.84
N THR A 9 -23.92 -11.30 7.70
CA THR A 9 -22.81 -10.44 7.26
C THR A 9 -21.86 -11.33 6.44
N PRO A 10 -21.65 -11.06 5.14
CA PRO A 10 -20.61 -11.78 4.41
C PRO A 10 -19.29 -11.48 5.11
N THR A 11 -18.59 -12.51 5.54
CA THR A 11 -17.18 -12.38 5.91
C THR A 11 -16.46 -11.82 4.70
N ALA A 12 -15.84 -10.66 4.86
CA ALA A 12 -15.05 -10.06 3.80
C ALA A 12 -13.91 -11.02 3.45
N SER A 13 -14.03 -11.72 2.32
CA SER A 13 -12.89 -12.40 1.72
C SER A 13 -11.91 -11.31 1.32
N ALA A 14 -10.69 -11.35 1.87
CA ALA A 14 -9.66 -10.41 1.47
C ALA A 14 -9.42 -10.60 -0.03
N ALA A 15 -9.64 -9.54 -0.82
CA ALA A 15 -9.28 -9.55 -2.23
C ALA A 15 -7.79 -9.90 -2.34
N THR A 16 -7.46 -10.86 -3.20
CA THR A 16 -6.07 -11.21 -3.46
C THR A 16 -5.37 -10.04 -4.14
N VAL A 17 -4.20 -9.66 -3.66
CA VAL A 17 -3.38 -8.63 -4.33
C VAL A 17 -2.82 -9.21 -5.63
N ASP A 18 -3.00 -8.53 -6.76
CA ASP A 18 -2.32 -8.88 -8.01
C ASP A 18 -0.93 -8.27 -8.00
N THR A 19 0.08 -9.11 -7.81
CA THR A 19 1.47 -8.67 -7.76
C THR A 19 2.00 -8.17 -9.11
N ASN A 20 1.27 -8.33 -10.22
CA ASN A 20 1.64 -7.79 -11.53
C ASN A 20 1.03 -6.40 -11.80
N ALA A 21 0.12 -5.93 -10.93
CA ALA A 21 -0.56 -4.66 -11.09
C ALA A 21 0.19 -3.49 -10.41
N TRP A 22 -0.02 -2.29 -10.93
CA TRP A 22 0.38 -1.03 -10.28
C TRP A 22 -0.82 -0.42 -9.55
N TYR A 23 -0.61 -0.11 -8.27
CA TYR A 23 -1.63 0.46 -7.40
C TYR A 23 -1.32 1.91 -7.03
N VAL A 24 -2.37 2.69 -6.83
CA VAL A 24 -2.32 3.96 -6.10
C VAL A 24 -2.96 3.73 -4.74
N LEU A 25 -2.17 3.91 -3.67
CA LEU A 25 -2.65 3.76 -2.30
C LEU A 25 -3.23 5.09 -1.83
N VAL A 26 -4.56 5.17 -1.75
CA VAL A 26 -5.28 6.39 -1.35
C VAL A 26 -5.68 6.30 0.11
N ASN A 27 -5.27 7.28 0.91
CA ASN A 27 -5.74 7.41 2.27
C ASN A 27 -7.22 7.82 2.27
N ARG A 28 -8.09 7.00 2.87
CA ARG A 28 -9.55 7.23 2.89
C ARG A 28 -9.96 8.54 3.58
N ASN A 29 -9.20 8.99 4.59
CA ASN A 29 -9.53 10.20 5.34
C ASN A 29 -9.17 11.47 4.55
N SER A 30 -8.00 11.49 3.90
CA SER A 30 -7.50 12.69 3.22
C SER A 30 -7.79 12.73 1.72
N GLY A 31 -8.13 11.59 1.11
CA GLY A 31 -8.24 11.43 -0.34
C GLY A 31 -6.90 11.50 -1.10
N LYS A 32 -5.78 11.63 -0.39
CA LYS A 32 -4.43 11.78 -0.98
C LYS A 32 -3.75 10.43 -1.19
N ALA A 33 -2.88 10.37 -2.19
CA ALA A 33 -2.11 9.19 -2.54
C ALA A 33 -0.78 9.11 -1.77
N LEU A 34 -0.30 7.90 -1.51
CA LEU A 34 1.06 7.62 -1.08
C LEU A 34 2.05 8.02 -2.18
N ASP A 35 2.96 8.94 -1.90
CA ASP A 35 3.76 9.65 -2.90
C ASP A 35 5.24 9.70 -2.48
N VAL A 36 6.16 9.52 -3.44
CA VAL A 36 7.60 9.77 -3.25
C VAL A 36 7.89 11.26 -3.42
N TYR A 37 8.21 11.93 -2.31
CA TYR A 37 8.39 13.37 -2.26
C TYR A 37 9.46 13.85 -3.23
N ASN A 38 9.13 14.90 -3.99
CA ASN A 38 10.00 15.56 -4.96
C ASN A 38 10.64 14.58 -5.97
N HIS A 39 9.93 13.50 -6.30
CA HIS A 39 10.40 12.50 -7.28
C HIS A 39 11.78 11.91 -6.94
N SER A 40 12.11 11.79 -5.65
CA SER A 40 13.42 11.28 -5.23
C SER A 40 13.67 9.86 -5.73
N THR A 41 14.85 9.62 -6.29
CA THR A 41 15.38 8.29 -6.60
C THR A 41 16.50 7.87 -5.65
N ALA A 42 16.85 8.71 -4.67
CA ALA A 42 17.84 8.42 -3.67
C ALA A 42 17.30 7.52 -2.55
N ASP A 43 18.19 6.78 -1.90
CA ASP A 43 17.85 6.06 -0.67
C ASP A 43 17.46 7.05 0.44
N GLY A 44 16.52 6.64 1.31
CA GLY A 44 15.96 7.52 2.33
C GLY A 44 15.07 8.65 1.78
N GLY A 45 14.68 8.59 0.51
CA GLY A 45 13.71 9.52 -0.08
C GLY A 45 12.42 9.56 0.75
N ARG A 46 11.98 10.77 1.13
CA ARG A 46 10.82 10.95 1.99
C ARG A 46 9.53 10.48 1.29
N ILE A 47 8.69 9.76 2.03
CA ILE A 47 7.35 9.38 1.59
C ILE A 47 6.34 10.32 2.22
N THR A 48 5.38 10.79 1.43
CA THR A 48 4.37 11.77 1.82
C THR A 48 2.98 11.36 1.35
N GLN A 49 1.96 12.10 1.76
CA GLN A 49 0.66 12.11 1.11
C GLN A 49 0.55 13.31 0.19
N TRP A 50 0.20 13.10 -1.07
CA TRP A 50 0.01 14.18 -2.05
C TRP A 50 -1.28 14.03 -2.82
N THR A 51 -1.78 15.13 -3.37
CA THR A 51 -2.93 15.09 -4.28
C THR A 51 -2.66 14.09 -5.40
N ARG A 52 -3.62 13.19 -5.64
CA ARG A 52 -3.49 12.16 -6.66
C ARG A 52 -3.32 12.83 -8.03
N ASN A 53 -2.27 12.45 -8.73
CA ASN A 53 -1.97 12.91 -10.08
C ASN A 53 -1.60 11.75 -11.03
N ASP A 54 -1.69 10.50 -10.55
CA ASP A 54 -1.37 9.27 -11.30
C ASP A 54 0.05 9.27 -11.91
N GLY A 55 0.96 10.06 -11.34
CA GLY A 55 2.38 10.03 -11.68
C GLY A 55 3.06 8.77 -11.13
N ASN A 56 4.19 8.38 -11.73
CA ASN A 56 4.93 7.17 -11.33
C ASN A 56 5.36 7.16 -9.86
N GLN A 57 5.59 8.32 -9.26
CA GLN A 57 5.91 8.49 -7.85
C GLN A 57 4.75 8.12 -6.90
N GLN A 58 3.53 7.93 -7.43
CA GLN A 58 2.35 7.48 -6.71
C GLN A 58 1.94 6.03 -7.04
N HIS A 59 2.72 5.35 -7.88
CA HIS A 59 2.49 3.98 -8.30
C HIS A 59 3.36 2.99 -7.53
N TRP A 60 2.71 1.99 -6.95
CA TRP A 60 3.32 0.97 -6.10
C TRP A 60 2.93 -0.42 -6.56
N GLN A 61 3.91 -1.33 -6.57
CA GLN A 61 3.69 -2.75 -6.81
C GLN A 61 3.90 -3.50 -5.50
N PHE A 62 3.01 -4.45 -5.21
CA PHE A 62 3.21 -5.38 -4.11
C PHE A 62 4.14 -6.50 -4.54
N VAL A 63 5.24 -6.66 -3.83
CA VAL A 63 6.24 -7.71 -4.07
C VAL A 63 6.13 -8.72 -2.93
N ASP A 64 5.77 -9.96 -3.28
CA ASP A 64 5.66 -11.04 -2.30
C ASP A 64 6.96 -11.20 -1.51
N SER A 65 6.81 -11.44 -0.22
CA SER A 65 7.89 -11.70 0.73
C SER A 65 7.65 -12.98 1.54
N GLY A 66 6.64 -13.78 1.15
CA GLY A 66 6.25 -15.01 1.83
C GLY A 66 5.35 -14.77 3.04
N GLY A 67 4.65 -15.83 3.47
CA GLY A 67 3.81 -15.79 4.68
C GLY A 67 2.63 -14.82 4.62
N GLY A 68 2.23 -14.38 3.42
CA GLY A 68 1.18 -13.37 3.24
C GLY A 68 1.65 -11.91 3.39
N TYR A 69 2.96 -11.68 3.52
CA TYR A 69 3.54 -10.34 3.62
C TYR A 69 4.04 -9.83 2.26
N TYR A 70 3.96 -8.50 2.08
CA TYR A 70 4.40 -7.84 0.86
C TYR A 70 5.30 -6.64 1.17
N ARG A 71 6.26 -6.39 0.29
CA ARG A 71 6.97 -5.11 0.20
C ARG A 71 6.30 -4.22 -0.84
N LEU A 72 6.32 -2.92 -0.63
CA LEU A 72 5.84 -1.96 -1.61
C LEU A 72 7.02 -1.44 -2.42
N LYS A 73 7.05 -1.76 -3.72
CA LYS A 73 8.06 -1.29 -4.67
C LYS A 73 7.54 -0.08 -5.43
N SER A 74 8.30 1.01 -5.41
CA SER A 74 7.97 2.21 -6.18
C SER A 74 8.18 1.97 -7.67
N ARG A 75 7.22 2.39 -8.51
CA ARG A 75 7.39 2.43 -9.97
C ARG A 75 8.44 3.45 -10.39
N HIS A 76 8.55 4.56 -9.66
CA HIS A 76 9.40 5.70 -9.99
C HIS A 76 10.90 5.37 -9.90
N SER A 77 11.31 4.65 -8.85
CA SER A 77 12.72 4.35 -8.59
C SER A 77 13.07 2.86 -8.58
N GLY A 78 12.08 1.97 -8.53
CA GLY A 78 12.28 0.54 -8.32
C GLY A 78 12.70 0.16 -6.90
N LYS A 79 12.85 1.13 -5.99
CA LYS A 79 13.20 0.91 -4.58
C LYS A 79 11.97 0.51 -3.76
N VAL A 80 12.19 -0.14 -2.62
CA VAL A 80 11.13 -0.55 -1.70
C VAL A 80 10.95 0.45 -0.58
N LEU A 81 9.70 0.61 -0.14
CA LEU A 81 9.36 1.36 1.06
C LEU A 81 9.98 0.68 2.28
N ASP A 82 10.60 1.48 3.15
CA ASP A 82 11.14 1.03 4.42
C ASP A 82 10.89 2.09 5.51
N VAL A 83 10.96 1.66 6.76
CA VAL A 83 10.89 2.52 7.94
C VAL A 83 12.30 2.83 8.39
N SER A 84 12.69 4.10 8.27
CA SER A 84 13.98 4.58 8.76
C SER A 84 14.15 4.28 10.26
N ASN A 85 15.31 3.74 10.63
CA ASN A 85 15.65 3.36 12.01
C ASN A 85 14.80 2.21 12.58
N SER A 86 14.25 1.34 11.72
CA SER A 86 13.62 0.10 12.19
C SER A 86 14.67 -0.77 12.89
N SER A 87 14.49 -1.00 14.18
CA SER A 87 15.31 -1.94 14.93
C SER A 87 14.93 -3.37 14.50
N PRO A 88 15.90 -4.28 14.27
CA PRO A 88 15.61 -5.69 13.98
C PRO A 88 14.96 -6.43 15.17
N ALA A 89 14.65 -5.74 16.27
CA ALA A 89 14.21 -6.31 17.55
C ALA A 89 12.85 -7.01 17.53
N ASN A 90 12.08 -6.94 16.43
CA ASN A 90 10.79 -7.62 16.31
C ASN A 90 10.70 -8.56 15.10
N ARG A 91 11.82 -9.17 14.70
CA ARG A 91 11.84 -10.29 13.76
C ARG A 91 12.15 -11.58 14.54
N ALA A 92 11.18 -12.05 15.32
CA ALA A 92 11.14 -13.39 15.90
C ALA A 92 9.71 -13.93 15.78
#